data_AF-A0A8C5QJY9-F1
#
_entry.id   AF-A0A8C5QJY9-F1
#
_cell.length_a   1.000
_cell.length_b   1.000
_cell.length_c   1.000
_cell.angle_alpha   90.00
_cell.angle_beta   90.00
_cell.angle_gamma   90.00
#
_symmetry.space_group_name_H-M   'P 1'
#
loop_
_entity.id
_entity.type
_entity.pdbx_description
1 polymer ?
#
loop_
_entity_poly.entity_id
_entity_poly.type
_entity_poly.pdbx_seq_one_letter_code
_entity_poly.pdbx_strand_id
1 'polypeptide(L)'
;MIKYWFGICLFFITFICLARSIHRKGAQLKSSPDDGEGTVAASHPISTSTPDGSSYGAIDESSRRPTKLPPPPIPRPRVYSDSSADEESDFDHIPEMESDKNVIRAKCFLYVSDLAVKDCRVVSRKYKIYFWNIVTIAVFYALPVIQLVITYQTVLNVTGNQDICFYNFLCAQPLGDLSAFNNVMSNMGHVLLGFLFLLIVLRRDLLHRSLVEAKDLYAMEYGIPKHFGLFYTMGIALTMEGVLSACYHVCPNYSNFQFDTSFMYMIAGLCMLKLYQTRHPDINASAYAAYASFALVIFLAVLGVVFGKDHIWFWVIFSIIHVMGSLGLSTHIYYMGRFKIDFGIFRRIFQVIYTDCTQQCSRPMYMDRMVLLVLGNIVNWSLAIFGLVYSPRDFASYLLGIFICNLLLYLTFYIIMKLRSSEKIQPLPLFCIFSTAFMWAAALYFFFQTLSSWEETPAQSREKNRDCILLKFFDDHDIWHFLSATAMFFSFLVLLTLDDDLDTVRRDRIPVF
;
A
#
# COMPACT_ATOMS: atom_id res chain seq x y z
N MET A 1 -2.96 24.61 -21.00
CA MET A 1 -2.44 23.67 -19.99
C MET A 1 -3.51 22.89 -19.24
N ILE A 2 -4.53 23.50 -18.63
CA ILE A 2 -5.65 22.75 -18.00
C ILE A 2 -6.31 21.78 -18.99
N LYS A 3 -6.51 22.19 -20.25
CA LYS A 3 -6.98 21.30 -21.33
C LYS A 3 -6.03 20.13 -21.65
N TYR A 4 -4.73 20.28 -21.42
CA TYR A 4 -3.71 19.25 -21.67
C TYR A 4 -3.78 18.18 -20.59
N TRP A 5 -3.85 18.59 -19.32
CA TRP A 5 -4.09 17.69 -18.19
C TRP A 5 -5.45 16.98 -18.26
N PHE A 6 -6.50 17.71 -18.65
CA PHE A 6 -7.80 17.10 -18.89
C PHE A 6 -7.74 16.09 -20.04
N GLY A 7 -6.97 16.40 -21.09
CA GLY A 7 -6.69 15.49 -22.21
C GLY A 7 -5.91 14.24 -21.78
N ILE A 8 -4.91 14.36 -20.90
CA ILE A 8 -4.14 13.24 -20.34
C ILE A 8 -5.03 12.36 -19.45
N CYS A 9 -5.81 12.96 -18.55
CA CYS A 9 -6.75 12.22 -17.71
C CYS A 9 -7.81 11.52 -18.57
N LEU A 10 -8.37 12.20 -19.57
CA LEU A 10 -9.35 11.61 -20.49
C LEU A 10 -8.72 10.51 -21.36
N PHE A 11 -7.48 10.68 -21.82
CA PHE A 11 -6.72 9.66 -22.52
C PHE A 11 -6.50 8.42 -21.64
N PHE A 12 -6.12 8.57 -20.38
CA PHE A 12 -5.96 7.43 -19.48
C PHE A 12 -7.29 6.77 -19.12
N ILE A 13 -8.36 7.55 -18.89
CA ILE A 13 -9.71 7.02 -18.67
C ILE A 13 -10.17 6.22 -19.88
N THR A 14 -10.01 6.76 -21.09
CA THR A 14 -10.40 6.11 -22.34
C THR A 14 -9.54 4.88 -22.61
N PHE A 15 -8.22 4.95 -22.38
CA PHE A 15 -7.31 3.81 -22.51
C PHE A 15 -7.65 2.68 -21.53
N ILE A 16 -7.91 2.98 -20.25
CA ILE A 16 -8.32 1.99 -19.24
C ILE A 16 -9.69 1.40 -19.60
N CYS A 17 -10.62 2.21 -20.11
CA CYS A 17 -11.92 1.73 -20.59
C CYS A 17 -11.77 0.85 -21.84
N LEU A 18 -10.89 1.20 -22.78
CA LEU A 18 -10.59 0.40 -23.98
C LEU A 18 -9.92 -0.93 -23.60
N ALA A 19 -8.90 -0.91 -22.74
CA ALA A 19 -8.22 -2.10 -22.26
C ALA A 19 -9.21 -3.06 -21.57
N ARG A 20 -10.17 -2.53 -20.80
CA ARG A 20 -11.26 -3.32 -20.20
C ARG A 20 -12.29 -3.81 -21.22
N SER A 21 -12.63 -3.03 -22.25
CA SER A 21 -13.52 -3.45 -23.33
C SER A 21 -12.92 -4.63 -24.11
N ILE A 22 -11.62 -4.57 -24.37
CA ILE A 22 -10.84 -5.64 -25.02
C ILE A 22 -10.80 -6.89 -24.12
N HIS A 23 -10.58 -6.73 -22.81
CA HIS A 23 -10.61 -7.85 -21.85
C HIS A 23 -12.00 -8.48 -21.74
N ARG A 24 -13.07 -7.68 -21.63
CA ARG A 24 -14.47 -8.18 -21.60
C ARG A 24 -14.82 -8.96 -22.87
N LYS A 25 -14.39 -8.50 -24.05
CA LYS A 25 -14.58 -9.23 -25.31
C LYS A 25 -13.82 -10.57 -25.31
N GLY A 26 -12.61 -10.61 -24.75
CA GLY A 26 -11.85 -11.86 -24.61
C GLY A 26 -12.43 -12.85 -23.58
N ALA A 27 -13.08 -12.35 -22.53
CA ALA A 27 -13.76 -13.17 -21.53
C ALA A 27 -15.09 -13.73 -22.04
N GLN A 28 -15.89 -12.93 -22.76
CA GLN A 28 -17.13 -13.41 -23.40
C GLN A 28 -16.87 -14.44 -24.50
N LEU A 29 -15.78 -14.30 -25.28
CA LEU A 29 -15.41 -15.27 -26.31
C LEU A 29 -14.97 -16.63 -25.73
N LYS A 30 -14.55 -16.67 -24.45
CA LYS A 30 -14.21 -17.90 -23.72
C LYS A 30 -15.39 -18.52 -22.96
N SER A 31 -16.50 -17.81 -22.83
CA SER A 31 -17.69 -18.26 -22.08
C SER A 31 -18.87 -18.65 -22.97
N SER A 32 -18.70 -18.72 -24.30
CA SER A 32 -19.70 -19.36 -25.16
C SER A 32 -19.65 -20.87 -24.95
N PRO A 33 -20.73 -21.52 -24.51
CA PRO A 33 -20.84 -22.97 -24.56
C PRO A 33 -20.84 -23.40 -26.03
N ASP A 34 -20.08 -24.44 -26.33
CA ASP A 34 -20.11 -25.14 -27.61
C ASP A 34 -21.47 -25.84 -27.74
N ASP A 35 -22.39 -25.26 -28.52
CA ASP A 35 -23.68 -25.87 -28.83
C ASP A 35 -23.45 -27.02 -29.83
N GLY A 36 -23.19 -28.21 -29.30
CA GLY A 36 -23.20 -29.47 -30.04
C GLY A 36 -24.60 -30.10 -30.03
N GLU A 37 -25.29 -30.03 -31.17
CA GLU A 37 -26.50 -30.80 -31.49
C GLU A 37 -26.29 -32.32 -31.30
N GLY A 38 -27.28 -33.02 -30.73
CA GLY A 38 -27.24 -34.49 -30.67
C GLY A 38 -28.32 -35.18 -29.83
N THR A 39 -29.59 -34.98 -30.19
CA THR A 39 -30.69 -35.97 -30.18
C THR A 39 -30.83 -36.95 -29.00
N VAL A 40 -31.84 -36.77 -28.14
CA VAL A 40 -32.52 -37.91 -27.48
C VAL A 40 -34.03 -37.68 -27.42
N ALA A 41 -34.75 -38.70 -27.90
CA ALA A 41 -36.19 -38.77 -28.09
C ALA A 41 -37.00 -38.84 -26.79
N ALA A 42 -38.26 -38.43 -26.91
CA ALA A 42 -39.30 -38.41 -25.89
C ALA A 42 -39.77 -39.81 -25.45
N SER A 43 -40.21 -39.92 -24.19
CA SER A 43 -41.31 -40.81 -23.80
C SER A 43 -41.97 -40.35 -22.49
N HIS A 44 -43.28 -40.55 -22.45
CA HIS A 44 -44.34 -39.95 -21.65
C HIS A 44 -44.36 -40.20 -20.11
N PRO A 45 -45.18 -39.43 -19.36
CA PRO A 45 -45.34 -39.50 -17.91
C PRO A 45 -46.53 -40.38 -17.49
N ILE A 46 -46.47 -40.99 -16.29
CA ILE A 46 -47.66 -41.52 -15.59
C ILE A 46 -47.60 -41.19 -14.09
N SER A 47 -48.77 -40.82 -13.60
CA SER A 47 -49.21 -40.22 -12.35
C SER A 47 -49.40 -41.17 -11.15
N THR A 48 -49.83 -40.56 -10.03
CA THR A 48 -50.65 -41.08 -8.90
C THR A 48 -49.97 -42.07 -7.94
N SER A 49 -50.14 -42.04 -6.61
CA SER A 49 -51.08 -41.36 -5.69
C SER A 49 -50.66 -41.64 -4.23
N THR A 50 -50.80 -40.67 -3.33
CA THR A 50 -50.97 -40.84 -1.86
C THR A 50 -52.42 -41.32 -1.57
N PRO A 51 -52.78 -41.98 -0.43
CA PRO A 51 -52.76 -41.34 0.90
C PRO A 51 -52.65 -42.23 2.19
N ASP A 52 -52.38 -41.52 3.30
CA ASP A 52 -52.84 -41.68 4.71
C ASP A 52 -52.54 -42.92 5.58
N GLY A 53 -51.96 -42.65 6.77
CA GLY A 53 -52.73 -42.75 8.03
C GLY A 53 -52.28 -43.70 9.16
N SER A 54 -51.63 -43.15 10.21
CA SER A 54 -51.70 -43.55 11.66
C SER A 54 -51.11 -44.93 12.06
N SER A 55 -50.72 -45.31 13.29
CA SER A 55 -50.67 -44.79 14.67
C SER A 55 -49.89 -45.83 15.54
N TYR A 56 -49.11 -45.37 16.53
CA TYR A 56 -48.76 -45.97 17.85
C TYR A 56 -48.30 -47.45 18.04
N GLY A 57 -47.20 -47.64 18.80
CA GLY A 57 -46.95 -48.82 19.64
C GLY A 57 -45.47 -49.21 19.86
N ALA A 58 -44.97 -49.09 21.10
CA ALA A 58 -43.70 -49.63 21.61
C ALA A 58 -43.66 -51.19 21.48
N ILE A 59 -42.54 -51.94 21.52
CA ILE A 59 -41.52 -52.11 22.58
C ILE A 59 -40.26 -52.79 21.95
N ASP A 60 -39.11 -52.55 22.57
CA ASP A 60 -37.76 -53.13 22.39
C ASP A 60 -37.63 -54.56 21.87
N GLU A 61 -36.67 -54.78 20.95
CA GLU A 61 -35.76 -55.91 21.06
C GLU A 61 -34.37 -55.59 20.48
N SER A 62 -33.36 -55.86 21.31
CA SER A 62 -31.95 -55.58 21.09
C SER A 62 -31.31 -56.42 19.99
N SER A 63 -30.50 -55.82 19.11
CA SER A 63 -29.43 -56.52 18.38
C SER A 63 -28.30 -55.57 18.00
N ARG A 64 -27.12 -55.83 18.58
CA ARG A 64 -25.86 -55.08 18.43
C ARG A 64 -25.19 -55.35 17.07
N ARG A 65 -24.80 -54.29 16.33
CA ARG A 65 -23.60 -54.21 15.43
C ARG A 65 -23.45 -52.77 14.86
N PRO A 66 -22.27 -52.39 14.32
CA PRO A 66 -21.37 -51.39 14.91
C PRO A 66 -21.63 -49.94 14.49
N THR A 67 -21.30 -49.02 15.40
CA THR A 67 -21.42 -47.57 15.31
C THR A 67 -20.58 -46.99 14.16
N LYS A 68 -21.25 -46.43 13.16
CA LYS A 68 -20.63 -45.46 12.22
C LYS A 68 -20.39 -44.16 12.98
N LEU A 69 -19.16 -43.65 12.97
CA LEU A 69 -18.85 -42.29 13.43
C LEU A 69 -19.66 -41.27 12.61
N PRO A 70 -20.31 -40.28 13.24
CA PRO A 70 -20.94 -39.19 12.51
C PRO A 70 -19.88 -38.29 11.87
N PRO A 71 -20.11 -37.74 10.66
CA PRO A 71 -19.25 -36.74 10.08
C PRO A 71 -19.24 -35.46 10.94
N PRO A 72 -18.15 -34.68 10.94
CA PRO A 72 -18.06 -33.46 11.74
C PRO A 72 -19.14 -32.44 11.28
N PRO A 73 -19.70 -31.64 12.21
CA PRO A 73 -20.74 -30.69 11.86
C PRO A 73 -20.19 -29.61 10.93
N ILE A 74 -20.84 -29.44 9.78
CA ILE A 74 -20.67 -28.30 8.89
C ILE A 74 -21.04 -27.03 9.69
N PRO A 75 -20.18 -26.01 9.78
CA PRO A 75 -20.52 -24.77 10.48
C PRO A 75 -21.72 -24.11 9.78
N ARG A 76 -22.85 -23.98 10.49
CA ARG A 76 -23.99 -23.21 10.00
C ARG A 76 -23.65 -21.72 10.01
N PRO A 77 -24.08 -20.93 9.01
CA PRO A 77 -23.94 -19.47 9.06
C PRO A 77 -24.78 -18.93 10.24
N ARG A 78 -24.15 -18.21 11.17
CA ARG A 78 -24.86 -17.51 12.24
C ARG A 78 -25.61 -16.32 11.62
N VAL A 79 -26.94 -16.35 11.72
CA VAL A 79 -27.80 -15.20 11.43
C VAL A 79 -27.84 -14.34 12.69
N TYR A 80 -27.34 -13.11 12.63
CA TYR A 80 -27.58 -12.10 13.66
C TYR A 80 -28.40 -10.96 13.08
N SER A 81 -29.45 -10.58 13.81
CA SER A 81 -30.39 -9.50 13.49
C SER A 81 -29.72 -8.12 13.51
N ASP A 82 -30.22 -7.24 12.64
CA ASP A 82 -29.94 -5.80 12.64
C ASP A 82 -30.47 -5.16 13.93
N SER A 83 -29.59 -4.73 14.83
CA SER A 83 -29.88 -3.57 15.67
C SER A 83 -28.66 -2.66 15.76
N SER A 84 -28.88 -1.42 15.33
CA SER A 84 -27.91 -0.33 15.29
C SER A 84 -28.10 0.56 16.52
N ALA A 85 -27.30 0.35 17.56
CA ALA A 85 -26.91 1.32 18.59
C ALA A 85 -26.17 0.54 19.67
N ASP A 86 -25.08 1.12 20.17
CA ASP A 86 -24.34 0.73 21.37
C ASP A 86 -23.46 -0.53 21.24
N GLU A 87 -22.18 -0.32 20.94
CA GLU A 87 -21.02 -0.99 21.56
C GLU A 87 -19.71 -0.40 20.97
N GLU A 88 -19.37 0.80 21.45
CA GLU A 88 -18.05 1.42 21.33
C GLU A 88 -17.26 1.14 22.61
N SER A 89 -16.86 -0.12 22.83
CA SER A 89 -15.76 -0.54 23.72
C SER A 89 -15.74 -2.08 23.78
N ASP A 90 -14.53 -2.64 23.89
CA ASP A 90 -14.26 -4.06 24.18
C ASP A 90 -14.55 -5.12 23.11
N PHE A 91 -13.67 -5.21 22.12
CA PHE A 91 -13.49 -6.45 21.34
C PHE A 91 -12.02 -6.69 20.96
N ASP A 92 -11.14 -6.83 21.95
CA ASP A 92 -9.79 -7.40 21.76
C ASP A 92 -9.56 -8.69 22.58
N HIS A 93 -10.58 -9.21 23.26
CA HIS A 93 -10.50 -10.45 24.03
C HIS A 93 -11.54 -11.49 23.61
N ILE A 94 -11.32 -12.13 22.46
CA ILE A 94 -11.93 -13.45 22.19
C ILE A 94 -10.85 -14.53 22.35
N PRO A 95 -10.93 -15.43 23.36
CA PRO A 95 -9.95 -16.49 23.59
C PRO A 95 -9.87 -17.54 22.47
N GLU A 96 -10.88 -17.62 21.59
CA GLU A 96 -10.83 -18.45 20.36
C GLU A 96 -9.72 -18.01 19.38
N MET A 97 -9.25 -16.76 19.48
CA MET A 97 -8.18 -16.26 18.62
C MET A 97 -6.82 -16.90 18.95
N GLU A 98 -6.60 -17.41 20.17
CA GLU A 98 -5.34 -18.10 20.53
C GLU A 98 -5.30 -19.57 20.10
N SER A 99 -6.45 -20.26 20.05
CA SER A 99 -6.51 -21.64 19.54
C SER A 99 -6.24 -21.72 18.05
N ASP A 100 -6.83 -20.82 17.24
CA ASP A 100 -6.59 -20.76 15.79
C ASP A 100 -5.16 -20.33 15.46
N LYS A 101 -4.55 -19.48 16.29
CA LYS A 101 -3.14 -19.10 16.16
C LYS A 101 -2.20 -20.29 16.30
N ASN A 102 -2.53 -21.27 17.15
CA ASN A 102 -1.75 -22.49 17.36
C ASN A 102 -1.94 -23.53 16.24
N VAL A 103 -3.12 -23.62 15.63
CA VAL A 103 -3.38 -24.51 14.48
C VAL A 103 -2.64 -24.03 13.22
N ILE A 104 -2.58 -22.70 13.00
CA ILE A 104 -1.82 -22.10 11.90
C ILE A 104 -0.30 -22.26 12.11
N ARG A 105 0.18 -22.37 13.37
CA ARG A 105 1.60 -22.54 13.73
C ARG A 105 2.22 -23.84 13.19
N ALA A 106 1.41 -24.86 12.90
CA ALA A 106 1.88 -26.18 12.48
C ALA A 106 1.93 -26.38 10.95
N LYS A 107 1.37 -25.45 10.16
CA LYS A 107 1.32 -25.60 8.69
C LYS A 107 2.57 -25.00 8.04
N CYS A 108 3.32 -25.83 7.29
CA CYS A 108 4.46 -25.36 6.47
C CYS A 108 4.02 -24.52 5.26
N PHE A 109 2.77 -24.67 4.81
CA PHE A 109 2.18 -23.92 3.71
C PHE A 109 0.89 -23.24 4.19
N LEU A 110 0.80 -21.92 4.01
CA LEU A 110 -0.39 -21.13 4.33
C LEU A 110 -1.10 -20.71 3.05
N TYR A 111 -2.43 -20.73 3.09
CA TYR A 111 -3.28 -20.20 2.03
C TYR A 111 -4.05 -18.98 2.52
N VAL A 112 -4.51 -18.15 1.59
CA VAL A 112 -5.25 -16.91 1.93
C VAL A 112 -6.49 -17.22 2.76
N SER A 113 -7.15 -18.37 2.54
CA SER A 113 -8.27 -18.81 3.37
C SER A 113 -7.92 -18.98 4.85
N ASP A 114 -6.69 -19.36 5.19
CA ASP A 114 -6.23 -19.51 6.57
C ASP A 114 -6.07 -18.15 7.29
N LEU A 115 -5.98 -17.05 6.52
CA LEU A 115 -5.74 -15.69 7.00
C LEU A 115 -6.85 -14.69 6.63
N ALA A 116 -7.99 -15.19 6.14
CA ALA A 116 -9.17 -14.42 5.74
C ALA A 116 -10.42 -14.93 6.45
N VAL A 117 -10.31 -15.12 7.77
CA VAL A 117 -11.36 -15.66 8.65
C VAL A 117 -12.27 -14.54 9.15
N LYS A 118 -11.79 -13.29 9.22
CA LYS A 118 -12.57 -12.16 9.74
C LYS A 118 -13.69 -11.75 8.77
N ASP A 119 -14.82 -11.35 9.36
CA ASP A 119 -15.96 -10.84 8.61
C ASP A 119 -15.63 -9.57 7.82
N CYS A 120 -16.05 -9.54 6.55
CA CYS A 120 -15.81 -8.43 5.63
C CYS A 120 -16.33 -7.08 6.18
N ARG A 121 -17.43 -7.09 6.94
CA ARG A 121 -18.00 -5.89 7.59
C ARG A 121 -17.08 -5.31 8.67
N VAL A 122 -16.54 -6.17 9.54
CA VAL A 122 -15.62 -5.79 10.62
C VAL A 122 -14.35 -5.20 10.02
N VAL A 123 -13.82 -5.88 9.01
CA VAL A 123 -12.60 -5.46 8.32
C VAL A 123 -12.81 -4.13 7.57
N SER A 124 -13.95 -3.96 6.89
CA SER A 124 -14.32 -2.69 6.23
C SER A 124 -14.39 -1.52 7.20
N ARG A 125 -14.96 -1.71 8.41
CA ARG A 125 -15.01 -0.67 9.45
C ARG A 125 -13.59 -0.26 9.88
N LYS A 126 -12.68 -1.21 10.10
CA LYS A 126 -11.27 -0.93 10.44
C LYS A 126 -10.57 -0.10 9.36
N TYR A 127 -10.87 -0.34 8.09
CA TYR A 127 -10.27 0.40 6.97
C TYR A 127 -10.86 1.81 6.76
N LYS A 128 -12.11 2.06 7.18
CA LYS A 128 -12.65 3.42 7.20
C LYS A 128 -11.88 4.34 8.15
N ILE A 129 -11.32 3.80 9.24
CA ILE A 129 -10.48 4.57 10.17
C ILE A 129 -9.22 5.08 9.48
N TYR A 130 -8.59 4.27 8.62
CA TYR A 130 -7.44 4.72 7.83
C TYR A 130 -7.77 5.95 6.99
N PHE A 131 -8.91 5.91 6.30
CA PHE A 131 -9.38 7.00 5.45
C PHE A 131 -9.66 8.29 6.25
N TRP A 132 -10.41 8.21 7.35
CA TRP A 132 -10.72 9.40 8.15
C TRP A 132 -9.46 9.99 8.80
N ASN A 133 -8.55 9.15 9.28
CA ASN A 133 -7.31 9.63 9.90
C ASN A 133 -6.41 10.38 8.91
N ILE A 134 -6.25 9.91 7.66
CA ILE A 134 -5.42 10.65 6.69
C ILE A 134 -6.05 11.99 6.32
N VAL A 135 -7.39 12.06 6.21
CA VAL A 135 -8.10 13.30 5.93
C VAL A 135 -7.90 14.30 7.08
N THR A 136 -8.01 13.84 8.33
CA THR A 136 -7.73 14.68 9.49
C THR A 136 -6.29 15.18 9.49
N ILE A 137 -5.31 14.28 9.32
CA ILE A 137 -3.88 14.65 9.25
C ILE A 137 -3.65 15.67 8.13
N ALA A 138 -4.21 15.44 6.94
CA ALA A 138 -4.08 16.34 5.81
C ALA A 138 -4.58 17.76 6.10
N VAL A 139 -5.75 17.90 6.74
CA VAL A 139 -6.31 19.22 7.07
C VAL A 139 -5.42 19.92 8.10
N PHE A 140 -5.12 19.26 9.23
CA PHE A 140 -4.32 19.86 10.30
C PHE A 140 -2.89 20.17 9.88
N TYR A 141 -2.35 19.42 8.92
CA TYR A 141 -1.01 19.64 8.39
C TYR A 141 -1.00 20.72 7.30
N ALA A 142 -2.00 20.78 6.42
CA ALA A 142 -2.04 21.76 5.33
C ALA A 142 -2.33 23.19 5.80
N LEU A 143 -3.18 23.38 6.82
CA LEU A 143 -3.53 24.70 7.34
C LEU A 143 -2.30 25.54 7.75
N PRO A 144 -1.39 25.07 8.63
CA PRO A 144 -0.21 25.84 9.00
C PRO A 144 0.76 26.03 7.82
N VAL A 145 0.85 25.08 6.89
CA VAL A 145 1.70 25.18 5.71
C VAL A 145 1.24 26.31 4.79
N ILE A 146 -0.06 26.37 4.52
CA ILE A 146 -0.66 27.44 3.72
C ILE A 146 -0.48 28.80 4.40
N GLN A 147 -0.67 28.88 5.72
CA GLN A 147 -0.41 30.11 6.47
C GLN A 147 1.05 30.55 6.38
N LEU A 148 1.99 29.61 6.53
CA LEU A 148 3.42 29.89 6.54
C LEU A 148 3.90 30.36 5.16
N VAL A 149 3.44 29.73 4.08
CA VAL A 149 3.83 30.13 2.72
C VAL A 149 3.28 31.52 2.36
N ILE A 150 2.04 31.84 2.74
CA ILE A 150 1.46 33.18 2.54
C ILE A 150 2.29 34.22 3.31
N THR A 151 2.70 33.89 4.53
CA THR A 151 3.55 34.78 5.34
C THR A 151 4.89 35.02 4.67
N TYR A 152 5.57 33.97 4.19
CA TYR A 152 6.86 34.13 3.50
C TYR A 152 6.76 34.90 2.18
N GLN A 153 5.72 34.66 1.37
CA GLN A 153 5.47 35.47 0.16
C GLN A 153 5.24 36.95 0.52
N THR A 154 4.48 37.23 1.59
CA THR A 154 4.24 38.60 2.05
C THR A 154 5.55 39.27 2.49
N VAL A 155 6.38 38.58 3.28
CA VAL A 155 7.68 39.09 3.72
C VAL A 155 8.60 39.33 2.52
N LEU A 156 8.67 38.41 1.56
CA LEU A 156 9.47 38.56 0.35
C LEU A 156 9.02 39.78 -0.46
N ASN A 157 7.72 39.95 -0.67
CA ASN A 157 7.17 41.08 -1.44
C ASN A 157 7.35 42.44 -0.74
N VAL A 158 7.21 42.50 0.59
CA VAL A 158 7.36 43.74 1.36
C VAL A 158 8.83 44.13 1.54
N THR A 159 9.70 43.17 1.86
CA THR A 159 11.11 43.45 2.13
C THR A 159 11.96 43.53 0.86
N GLY A 160 11.51 42.91 -0.23
CA GLY A 160 12.30 42.74 -1.45
C GLY A 160 13.48 41.77 -1.29
N ASN A 161 13.58 41.05 -0.16
CA ASN A 161 14.68 40.14 0.10
C ASN A 161 14.49 38.81 -0.63
N GLN A 162 15.15 38.69 -1.79
CA GLN A 162 15.13 37.49 -2.63
C GLN A 162 16.01 36.35 -2.10
N ASP A 163 16.72 36.52 -0.99
CA ASP A 163 17.56 35.48 -0.39
C ASP A 163 16.75 34.55 0.54
N ILE A 164 15.48 34.86 0.79
CA ILE A 164 14.59 34.07 1.68
C ILE A 164 14.15 32.77 1.01
N CYS A 165 13.86 32.80 -0.30
CA CYS A 165 13.33 31.68 -1.06
C CYS A 165 14.29 31.29 -2.19
N PHE A 166 14.62 30.00 -2.29
CA PHE A 166 15.62 29.45 -3.20
C PHE A 166 15.01 29.05 -4.55
N TYR A 167 14.66 30.04 -5.38
CA TYR A 167 14.07 29.78 -6.69
C TYR A 167 15.11 29.54 -7.78
N ASN A 168 14.65 28.86 -8.84
CA ASN A 168 15.24 29.01 -10.16
C ASN A 168 14.83 30.37 -10.77
N PHE A 169 15.56 31.44 -10.46
CA PHE A 169 15.17 32.80 -10.86
C PHE A 169 15.11 33.01 -12.38
N LEU A 170 15.83 32.22 -13.17
CA LEU A 170 15.80 32.30 -14.63
C LEU A 170 14.52 31.71 -15.24
N CYS A 171 13.83 30.84 -14.52
CA CYS A 171 12.58 30.23 -14.97
C CYS A 171 11.34 30.61 -14.16
N ALA A 172 11.49 31.17 -12.95
CA ALA A 172 10.38 31.53 -12.08
C ALA A 172 9.35 32.43 -12.80
N GLN A 173 8.14 31.88 -13.02
CA GLN A 173 7.05 32.60 -13.68
C GLN A 173 6.06 33.11 -12.63
N PRO A 174 5.95 34.44 -12.42
CA PRO A 174 5.02 34.98 -11.44
C PRO A 174 3.58 35.00 -11.97
N LEU A 175 2.61 34.81 -11.07
CA LEU A 175 1.19 35.06 -11.34
C LEU A 175 0.52 35.64 -10.09
N GLY A 176 0.09 36.90 -10.18
CA GLY A 176 -0.42 37.62 -9.01
C GLY A 176 0.65 37.77 -7.94
N ASP A 177 0.34 37.38 -6.70
CA ASP A 177 1.27 37.46 -5.56
C ASP A 177 2.22 36.26 -5.45
N LEU A 178 2.09 35.25 -6.32
CA LEU A 178 2.93 34.06 -6.30
C LEU A 178 4.13 34.23 -7.24
N SER A 179 5.34 34.16 -6.67
CA SER A 179 6.59 34.34 -7.43
C SER A 179 6.93 33.17 -8.36
N ALA A 180 6.56 31.94 -7.98
CA ALA A 180 6.89 30.70 -8.71
C ALA A 180 5.61 29.90 -9.04
N PHE A 181 4.73 30.48 -9.87
CA PHE A 181 3.46 29.84 -10.23
C PHE A 181 3.64 28.60 -11.11
N ASN A 182 4.72 28.53 -11.90
CA ASN A 182 5.07 27.35 -12.68
C ASN A 182 5.21 26.09 -11.81
N ASN A 183 5.85 26.20 -10.65
CA ASN A 183 6.02 25.08 -9.72
C ASN A 183 4.70 24.62 -9.06
N VAL A 184 3.75 25.54 -8.85
CA VAL A 184 2.40 25.18 -8.40
C VAL A 184 1.67 24.39 -9.49
N MET A 185 1.80 24.86 -10.73
CA MET A 185 1.18 24.20 -11.88
C MET A 185 1.81 22.84 -12.20
N SER A 186 3.11 22.66 -11.96
CA SER A 186 3.78 21.38 -12.18
C SER A 186 3.27 20.29 -11.23
N ASN A 187 2.99 20.67 -9.98
CA ASN A 187 2.45 19.79 -8.95
C ASN A 187 0.96 19.45 -9.08
N MET A 188 0.21 20.19 -9.91
CA MET A 188 -1.19 19.89 -10.23
C MET A 188 -1.39 18.46 -10.77
N GLY A 189 -0.36 17.88 -11.38
CA GLY A 189 -0.37 16.49 -11.84
C GLY A 189 -0.66 15.49 -10.74
N HIS A 190 -0.01 15.63 -9.59
CA HIS A 190 -0.21 14.76 -8.43
C HIS A 190 -1.67 14.87 -7.92
N VAL A 191 -2.20 16.09 -7.85
CA VAL A 191 -3.59 16.36 -7.44
C VAL A 191 -4.60 15.70 -8.37
N LEU A 192 -4.46 15.93 -9.68
CA LEU A 192 -5.40 15.42 -10.68
C LEU A 192 -5.34 13.89 -10.82
N LEU A 193 -4.13 13.31 -10.82
CA LEU A 193 -3.96 11.86 -10.90
C LEU A 193 -4.34 11.15 -9.60
N GLY A 194 -4.12 11.78 -8.44
CA GLY A 194 -4.62 11.32 -7.15
C GLY A 194 -6.15 11.26 -7.13
N PHE A 195 -6.81 12.32 -7.58
CA PHE A 195 -8.27 12.33 -7.72
C PHE A 195 -8.78 11.29 -8.73
N LEU A 196 -8.11 11.15 -9.88
CA LEU A 196 -8.44 10.12 -10.86
C LEU A 196 -8.33 8.71 -10.26
N PHE A 197 -7.28 8.44 -9.48
CA PHE A 197 -7.12 7.17 -8.78
C PHE A 197 -8.27 6.94 -7.78
N LEU A 198 -8.67 7.96 -7.02
CA LEU A 198 -9.83 7.87 -6.12
C LEU A 198 -11.13 7.52 -6.86
N LEU A 199 -11.38 8.10 -8.04
CA LEU A 199 -12.54 7.74 -8.86
C LEU A 199 -12.49 6.28 -9.35
N ILE A 200 -11.30 5.79 -9.73
CA ILE A 200 -11.10 4.41 -10.15
C ILE A 200 -11.38 3.45 -8.99
N VAL A 201 -10.87 3.77 -7.79
CA VAL A 201 -11.09 3.02 -6.56
C VAL A 201 -12.57 3.04 -6.18
N LEU A 202 -13.22 4.21 -6.22
CA LEU A 202 -14.65 4.36 -5.94
C LEU A 202 -15.50 3.48 -6.85
N ARG A 203 -15.23 3.50 -8.15
CA ARG A 203 -15.94 2.64 -9.11
C ARG A 203 -15.76 1.16 -8.78
N ARG A 204 -14.55 0.72 -8.43
CA ARG A 204 -14.28 -0.68 -8.05
C ARG A 204 -14.99 -1.05 -6.73
N ASP A 205 -15.00 -0.15 -5.76
CA ASP A 205 -15.66 -0.35 -4.47
C ASP A 205 -17.18 -0.48 -4.63
N LEU A 206 -17.82 0.43 -5.39
CA LEU A 206 -19.27 0.36 -5.64
C LEU A 206 -19.67 -0.95 -6.34
N LEU A 207 -18.91 -1.38 -7.35
CA LEU A 207 -19.15 -2.66 -8.02
C LEU A 207 -18.98 -3.83 -7.04
N HIS A 208 -17.92 -3.84 -6.25
CA HIS A 208 -17.71 -4.91 -5.27
C HIS A 208 -18.80 -4.97 -4.21
N ARG A 209 -19.24 -3.82 -3.69
CA ARG A 209 -20.34 -3.74 -2.71
C ARG A 209 -21.64 -4.32 -3.26
N SER A 210 -22.00 -3.97 -4.51
CA SER A 210 -23.19 -4.55 -5.14
C SER A 210 -23.14 -6.07 -5.25
N LEU A 211 -21.97 -6.65 -5.52
CA LEU A 211 -21.78 -8.11 -5.59
C LEU A 211 -21.85 -8.77 -4.22
N VAL A 212 -21.29 -8.14 -3.19
CA VAL A 212 -21.37 -8.61 -1.80
C VAL A 212 -22.80 -8.55 -1.28
N GLU A 213 -23.54 -7.48 -1.59
CA GLU A 213 -24.97 -7.35 -1.25
C GLU A 213 -25.83 -8.40 -1.95
N ALA A 214 -25.51 -8.72 -3.21
CA ALA A 214 -26.13 -9.81 -3.97
C ALA A 214 -25.71 -11.22 -3.50
N LYS A 215 -24.83 -11.33 -2.48
CA LYS A 215 -24.25 -12.58 -1.98
C LYS A 215 -23.60 -13.43 -3.10
N ASP A 216 -22.96 -12.76 -4.05
CA ASP A 216 -22.26 -13.42 -5.14
C ASP A 216 -21.12 -14.31 -4.62
N LEU A 217 -21.05 -15.54 -5.11
CA LEU A 217 -20.09 -16.55 -4.64
C LEU A 217 -18.64 -16.10 -4.87
N TYR A 218 -18.36 -15.43 -6.00
CA TYR A 218 -17.00 -14.98 -6.32
C TYR A 218 -16.54 -13.86 -5.39
N ALA A 219 -17.45 -12.95 -5.00
CA ALA A 219 -17.12 -11.90 -4.04
C ALA A 219 -16.80 -12.46 -2.64
N MET A 220 -17.47 -13.54 -2.23
CA MET A 220 -17.38 -14.09 -0.88
C MET A 220 -16.26 -15.10 -0.69
N GLU A 221 -15.97 -15.97 -1.67
CA GLU A 221 -15.07 -17.13 -1.49
C GLU A 221 -13.86 -17.15 -2.44
N TYR A 222 -13.86 -16.33 -3.48
CA TYR A 222 -12.82 -16.29 -4.51
C TYR A 222 -11.94 -15.03 -4.38
N GLY A 223 -10.77 -15.12 -5.01
CA GLY A 223 -9.79 -14.05 -5.09
C GLY A 223 -9.26 -13.56 -3.74
N ILE A 224 -8.46 -12.52 -3.82
CA ILE A 224 -7.97 -11.85 -2.62
C ILE A 224 -9.11 -11.00 -2.02
N PRO A 225 -9.37 -11.09 -0.69
CA PRO A 225 -10.34 -10.22 -0.02
C PRO A 225 -10.10 -8.76 -0.35
N LYS A 226 -11.10 -8.11 -0.96
CA LYS A 226 -10.97 -6.74 -1.46
C LYS A 226 -11.30 -5.74 -0.35
N HIS A 227 -10.32 -4.88 -0.05
CA HIS A 227 -10.48 -3.80 0.91
C HIS A 227 -9.97 -2.49 0.33
N PHE A 228 -10.88 -1.54 0.12
CA PHE A 228 -10.58 -0.31 -0.61
C PHE A 228 -10.07 0.85 0.27
N GLY A 229 -10.20 0.77 1.60
CA GLY A 229 -9.84 1.90 2.48
C GLY A 229 -8.37 2.33 2.40
N LEU A 230 -7.42 1.39 2.29
CA LEU A 230 -6.01 1.74 2.08
C LEU A 230 -5.78 2.37 0.70
N PHE A 231 -6.48 1.94 -0.34
CA PHE A 231 -6.38 2.58 -1.66
C PHE A 231 -6.96 4.00 -1.65
N TYR A 232 -8.09 4.24 -0.98
CA TYR A 232 -8.58 5.60 -0.77
C TYR A 232 -7.56 6.45 -0.01
N THR A 233 -6.93 5.88 1.02
CA THR A 233 -5.90 6.56 1.81
C THR A 233 -4.70 6.95 0.94
N MET A 234 -4.22 6.03 0.09
CA MET A 234 -3.13 6.30 -0.86
C MET A 234 -3.50 7.39 -1.87
N GLY A 235 -4.72 7.37 -2.41
CA GLY A 235 -5.20 8.40 -3.34
C GLY A 235 -5.28 9.78 -2.71
N ILE A 236 -5.79 9.89 -1.48
CA ILE A 236 -5.81 11.16 -0.72
C ILE A 236 -4.39 11.62 -0.41
N ALA A 237 -3.50 10.70 -0.01
CA ALA A 237 -2.11 11.03 0.25
C ALA A 237 -1.40 11.59 -0.99
N LEU A 238 -1.63 11.02 -2.18
CA LEU A 238 -1.07 11.55 -3.44
C LEU A 238 -1.66 12.91 -3.82
N THR A 239 -2.96 13.14 -3.58
CA THR A 239 -3.55 14.46 -3.79
C THR A 239 -2.93 15.50 -2.87
N MET A 240 -2.75 15.15 -1.59
CA MET A 240 -2.17 16.04 -0.58
C MET A 240 -0.68 16.29 -0.77
N GLU A 241 0.06 15.29 -1.24
CA GLU A 241 1.43 15.45 -1.71
C GLU A 241 1.51 16.57 -2.75
N GLY A 242 0.64 16.56 -3.76
CA GLY A 242 0.60 17.63 -4.77
C GLY A 242 0.31 19.02 -4.18
N VAL A 243 -0.57 19.12 -3.18
CA VAL A 243 -0.89 20.40 -2.52
C VAL A 243 0.29 20.90 -1.70
N LEU A 244 0.88 20.04 -0.87
CA LEU A 244 1.97 20.41 0.03
C LEU A 244 3.28 20.67 -0.71
N SER A 245 3.56 19.89 -1.76
CA SER A 245 4.68 20.11 -2.67
C SER A 245 4.56 21.45 -3.39
N ALA A 246 3.37 21.77 -3.89
CA ALA A 246 3.11 23.09 -4.47
C ALA A 246 3.35 24.22 -3.44
N CYS A 247 2.87 24.06 -2.20
CA CYS A 247 3.10 25.05 -1.14
C CYS A 247 4.58 25.22 -0.80
N TYR A 248 5.36 24.13 -0.76
CA TYR A 248 6.80 24.20 -0.55
C TYR A 248 7.48 24.99 -1.67
N HIS A 249 7.20 24.66 -2.93
CA HIS A 249 7.85 25.29 -4.08
C HIS A 249 7.42 26.73 -4.34
N VAL A 250 6.33 27.20 -3.74
CA VAL A 250 6.01 28.64 -3.73
C VAL A 250 7.07 29.43 -2.97
N CYS A 251 7.71 28.90 -1.92
CA CYS A 251 8.89 29.52 -1.29
C CYS A 251 9.78 28.41 -0.70
N PRO A 252 10.68 27.82 -1.52
CA PRO A 252 11.52 26.72 -1.08
C PRO A 252 12.58 27.25 -0.12
N ASN A 253 12.60 26.68 1.07
CA ASN A 253 13.55 27.02 2.13
C ASN A 253 13.69 25.83 3.09
N TYR A 254 14.80 25.79 3.83
CA TYR A 254 15.13 24.80 4.83
C TYR A 254 13.98 24.51 5.80
N SER A 255 13.31 25.55 6.31
CA SER A 255 12.21 25.42 7.29
C SER A 255 10.93 24.79 6.72
N ASN A 256 10.75 24.80 5.40
CA ASN A 256 9.52 24.35 4.74
C ASN A 256 9.69 23.02 4.00
N PHE A 257 10.93 22.53 3.88
CA PHE A 257 11.26 21.32 3.11
C PHE A 257 10.50 20.08 3.62
N GLN A 258 10.29 19.99 4.93
CA GLN A 258 9.57 18.88 5.55
C GLN A 258 8.15 18.69 5.00
N PHE A 259 7.50 19.75 4.53
CA PHE A 259 6.11 19.69 4.08
C PHE A 259 5.95 18.86 2.81
N ASP A 260 6.95 18.90 1.93
CA ASP A 260 7.04 18.09 0.72
C ASP A 260 7.31 16.61 1.08
N THR A 261 8.34 16.36 1.90
CA THR A 261 8.79 14.98 2.16
C THR A 261 7.87 14.15 3.07
N SER A 262 7.06 14.79 3.92
CA SER A 262 6.27 14.05 4.93
C SER A 262 5.23 13.14 4.30
N PHE A 263 4.51 13.61 3.28
CA PHE A 263 3.52 12.78 2.58
C PHE A 263 4.18 11.75 1.66
N MET A 264 5.37 12.00 1.13
CA MET A 264 6.18 10.97 0.46
C MET A 264 6.47 9.77 1.37
N TYR A 265 6.86 10.00 2.64
CA TYR A 265 7.05 8.91 3.62
C TYR A 265 5.76 8.14 3.87
N MET A 266 4.65 8.86 4.06
CA MET A 266 3.34 8.25 4.30
C MET A 266 2.91 7.42 3.09
N ILE A 267 3.09 7.91 1.87
CA ILE A 267 2.77 7.17 0.65
C ILE A 267 3.62 5.90 0.55
N ALA A 268 4.93 5.98 0.73
CA ALA A 268 5.81 4.82 0.67
C ALA A 268 5.44 3.78 1.73
N GLY A 269 5.17 4.23 2.97
CA GLY A 269 4.70 3.39 4.06
C GLY A 269 3.34 2.73 3.78
N LEU A 270 2.37 3.48 3.25
CA LEU A 270 1.06 2.97 2.87
C LEU A 270 1.17 1.95 1.73
N CYS A 271 2.07 2.15 0.76
CA CYS A 271 2.34 1.18 -0.30
C CYS A 271 2.89 -0.13 0.27
N MET A 272 3.84 -0.06 1.22
CA MET A 272 4.38 -1.25 1.91
C MET A 272 3.30 -1.98 2.72
N LEU A 273 2.47 -1.24 3.48
CA LEU A 273 1.34 -1.80 4.20
C LEU A 273 0.34 -2.47 3.24
N LYS A 274 0.04 -1.84 2.11
CA LYS A 274 -0.88 -2.38 1.10
C LYS A 274 -0.34 -3.69 0.50
N LEU A 275 0.95 -3.75 0.15
CA LEU A 275 1.60 -4.96 -0.35
C LEU A 275 1.51 -6.09 0.66
N TYR A 276 1.84 -5.82 1.93
CA TYR A 276 1.76 -6.81 3.01
C TYR A 276 0.35 -7.35 3.24
N GLN A 277 -0.62 -6.43 3.31
CA GLN A 277 -2.02 -6.76 3.50
C GLN A 277 -2.60 -7.65 2.38
N THR A 278 -2.10 -7.56 1.14
CA THR A 278 -2.64 -8.31 0.01
C THR A 278 -2.60 -9.83 0.22
N ARG A 279 -1.56 -10.36 0.88
CA ARG A 279 -1.47 -11.80 1.22
C ARG A 279 -1.74 -12.10 2.69
N HIS A 280 -1.87 -11.06 3.52
CA HIS A 280 -2.11 -11.16 4.96
C HIS A 280 -3.33 -10.33 5.40
N PRO A 281 -4.56 -10.65 4.93
CA PRO A 281 -5.71 -9.78 5.13
C PRO A 281 -6.09 -9.56 6.61
N ASP A 282 -5.93 -10.58 7.46
CA ASP A 282 -6.29 -10.49 8.88
C ASP A 282 -5.18 -9.97 9.80
N ILE A 283 -3.91 -10.02 9.36
CA ILE A 283 -2.71 -9.62 10.12
C ILE A 283 -2.29 -8.22 9.71
N ASN A 284 -3.21 -7.26 9.77
CA ASN A 284 -2.89 -5.88 9.44
C ASN A 284 -2.71 -5.01 10.70
N ALA A 285 -1.71 -4.12 10.66
CA ALA A 285 -1.51 -3.08 11.65
C ALA A 285 -2.80 -2.27 11.86
N SER A 286 -3.08 -1.89 13.11
CA SER A 286 -4.17 -0.96 13.38
C SER A 286 -3.84 0.40 12.76
N ALA A 287 -4.85 1.15 12.33
CA ALA A 287 -4.67 2.47 11.75
C ALA A 287 -3.87 3.39 12.70
N TYR A 288 -4.21 3.37 13.98
CA TYR A 288 -3.52 4.15 15.01
C TYR A 288 -2.04 3.78 15.13
N ALA A 289 -1.68 2.49 15.13
CA ALA A 289 -0.28 2.07 15.18
C ALA A 289 0.49 2.47 13.92
N ALA A 290 -0.12 2.33 12.74
CA ALA A 290 0.48 2.74 11.47
C ALA A 290 0.77 4.26 11.46
N TYR A 291 -0.22 5.09 11.78
CA TYR A 291 -0.01 6.55 11.82
C TYR A 291 0.92 7.00 12.94
N ALA A 292 0.91 6.33 14.10
CA ALA A 292 1.90 6.59 15.15
C ALA A 292 3.33 6.27 14.67
N SER A 293 3.51 5.19 13.89
CA SER A 293 4.80 4.88 13.27
C SER A 293 5.23 5.93 12.25
N PHE A 294 4.30 6.45 11.43
CA PHE A 294 4.60 7.55 10.50
C PHE A 294 4.96 8.84 11.24
N ALA A 295 4.24 9.18 12.31
CA ALA A 295 4.53 10.33 13.14
C ALA A 295 5.94 10.23 13.77
N LEU A 296 6.34 9.04 14.24
CA LEU A 296 7.69 8.81 14.76
C LEU A 296 8.76 8.99 13.68
N VAL A 297 8.52 8.47 12.47
CA VAL A 297 9.44 8.63 11.33
C VAL A 297 9.59 10.10 10.94
N ILE A 298 8.47 10.84 10.87
CA ILE A 298 8.48 12.28 10.59
C ILE A 298 9.20 13.05 11.70
N PHE A 299 9.01 12.69 12.97
CA PHE A 299 9.73 13.28 14.09
C PHE A 299 11.25 13.03 14.00
N LEU A 300 11.67 11.80 13.67
CA LEU A 300 13.08 11.48 13.42
C LEU A 300 13.63 12.27 12.21
N ALA A 301 12.83 12.49 11.17
CA ALA A 301 13.20 13.34 10.04
C ALA A 301 13.50 14.78 10.49
N VAL A 302 12.66 15.37 11.34
CA VAL A 302 12.90 16.71 11.92
C VAL A 302 14.18 16.74 12.72
N LEU A 303 14.39 15.77 13.60
CA LEU A 303 15.63 15.69 14.40
C LEU A 303 16.86 15.56 13.50
N GLY A 304 16.79 14.79 12.43
CA GLY A 304 17.91 14.61 11.51
C GLY A 304 18.18 15.82 10.63
N VAL A 305 17.15 16.56 10.24
CA VAL A 305 17.32 17.85 9.55
C VAL A 305 18.00 18.85 10.49
N VAL A 306 17.52 18.99 11.73
CA VAL A 306 18.02 19.97 12.71
C VAL A 306 19.42 19.63 13.25
N PHE A 307 19.68 18.38 13.61
CA PHE A 307 20.91 17.96 14.29
C PHE A 307 21.88 17.19 13.39
N GLY A 308 21.44 16.65 12.26
CA GLY A 308 22.26 15.76 11.43
C GLY A 308 23.49 16.41 10.81
N LYS A 309 23.47 17.74 10.58
CA LYS A 309 24.59 18.47 9.99
C LYS A 309 25.78 18.63 10.94
N ASP A 310 25.51 18.99 12.19
CA ASP A 310 26.55 19.42 13.13
C ASP A 310 26.95 18.34 14.13
N HIS A 311 26.21 17.23 14.19
CA HIS A 311 26.33 16.25 15.26
C HIS A 311 26.36 14.80 14.79
N ILE A 312 27.57 14.21 14.80
CA ILE A 312 27.77 12.78 14.49
C ILE A 312 27.04 11.84 15.46
N TRP A 313 26.79 12.27 16.70
CA TRP A 313 26.07 11.46 17.69
C TRP A 313 24.65 11.11 17.20
N PHE A 314 24.01 12.01 16.46
CA PHE A 314 22.69 11.75 15.86
C PHE A 314 22.77 10.59 14.87
N TRP A 315 23.78 10.58 13.98
CA TRP A 315 23.99 9.51 13.01
C TRP A 315 24.27 8.16 13.66
N VAL A 316 25.05 8.14 14.74
CA VAL A 316 25.31 6.91 15.51
C VAL A 316 24.02 6.36 16.12
N ILE A 317 23.24 7.21 16.80
CA ILE A 317 21.97 6.79 17.43
C ILE A 317 20.96 6.35 16.37
N PHE A 318 20.81 7.12 15.29
CA PHE A 318 19.91 6.78 14.19
C PHE A 318 20.29 5.44 13.55
N SER A 319 21.58 5.20 13.31
CA SER A 319 22.06 3.94 12.73
C SER A 319 21.75 2.73 13.62
N ILE A 320 21.93 2.87 14.95
CA ILE A 320 21.57 1.83 15.91
C ILE A 320 20.05 1.57 15.86
N ILE A 321 19.24 2.62 15.89
CA ILE A 321 17.77 2.51 15.81
C ILE A 321 17.34 1.86 14.48
N HIS A 322 17.96 2.22 13.36
CA HIS A 322 17.64 1.67 12.03
C HIS A 322 18.01 0.18 11.94
N VAL A 323 19.20 -0.22 12.40
CA VAL A 323 19.62 -1.62 12.42
C VAL A 323 18.72 -2.45 13.34
N MET A 324 18.45 -1.97 14.55
CA MET A 324 17.58 -2.67 15.50
C MET A 324 16.13 -2.71 15.03
N GLY A 325 15.63 -1.62 14.44
CA GLY A 325 14.28 -1.53 13.90
C GLY A 325 14.07 -2.44 12.69
N SER A 326 15.03 -2.50 11.77
CA SER A 326 14.98 -3.40 10.61
C SER A 326 15.03 -4.88 11.03
N LEU A 327 15.86 -5.23 12.01
CA LEU A 327 15.89 -6.57 12.61
C LEU A 327 14.57 -6.92 13.32
N GLY A 328 14.04 -5.99 14.13
CA GLY A 328 12.78 -6.16 14.84
C GLY A 328 11.60 -6.34 13.89
N LEU A 329 11.52 -5.50 12.85
CA LEU A 329 10.49 -5.60 11.82
C LEU A 329 10.62 -6.91 11.04
N SER A 330 11.85 -7.32 10.70
CA SER A 330 12.09 -8.59 10.00
C SER A 330 11.66 -9.79 10.83
N THR A 331 11.97 -9.78 12.13
CA THR A 331 11.53 -10.82 13.08
C THR A 331 10.01 -10.84 13.19
N HIS A 332 9.38 -9.67 13.28
CA HIS A 332 7.92 -9.55 13.31
C HIS A 332 7.28 -10.09 12.03
N ILE A 333 7.82 -9.79 10.85
CA ILE A 333 7.33 -10.30 9.56
C ILE A 333 7.54 -11.82 9.46
N TYR A 334 8.70 -12.34 9.84
CA TYR A 334 9.02 -13.77 9.78
C TYR A 334 8.03 -14.61 10.61
N TYR A 335 7.69 -14.14 11.81
CA TYR A 335 6.75 -14.78 12.72
C TYR A 335 5.30 -14.25 12.59
N MET A 336 4.98 -13.55 11.48
CA MET A 336 3.63 -13.06 11.17
C MET A 336 2.97 -12.25 12.29
N GLY A 337 3.75 -11.41 12.96
CA GLY A 337 3.31 -10.52 14.05
C GLY A 337 2.90 -11.22 15.34
N ARG A 338 3.29 -12.49 15.51
CA ARG A 338 3.01 -13.28 16.71
C ARG A 338 4.20 -13.37 17.66
N PHE A 339 5.26 -12.61 17.40
CA PHE A 339 6.46 -12.55 18.23
C PHE A 339 6.22 -11.61 19.42
N LYS A 340 6.04 -12.18 20.62
CA LYS A 340 6.00 -11.41 21.88
C LYS A 340 7.43 -11.25 22.41
N ILE A 341 7.79 -10.03 22.77
CA ILE A 341 9.10 -9.71 23.34
C ILE A 341 9.05 -10.02 24.84
N ASP A 342 9.52 -11.21 25.23
CA ASP A 342 9.67 -11.62 26.64
C ASP A 342 11.11 -11.41 27.15
N PHE A 343 11.32 -11.15 28.45
CA PHE A 343 12.66 -11.03 29.07
C PHE A 343 13.57 -12.28 28.89
N GLY A 344 13.00 -13.43 28.48
CA GLY A 344 13.74 -14.66 28.15
C GLY A 344 14.29 -14.74 26.72
N ILE A 345 14.16 -13.68 25.91
CA ILE A 345 14.60 -13.66 24.50
C ILE A 345 16.08 -13.98 24.33
N PHE A 346 16.98 -13.39 25.11
CA PHE A 346 18.41 -13.65 24.96
C PHE A 346 18.76 -15.12 25.22
N ARG A 347 18.07 -15.75 26.19
CA ARG A 347 18.20 -17.17 26.46
C ARG A 347 17.63 -18.04 25.33
N ARG A 348 16.48 -17.69 24.76
CA ARG A 348 15.90 -18.38 23.58
C ARG A 348 16.74 -18.20 22.33
N ILE A 349 17.22 -17.01 22.02
CA ILE A 349 18.10 -16.74 20.86
C ILE A 349 19.40 -17.51 21.00
N PHE A 350 20.03 -17.47 22.18
CA PHE A 350 21.24 -18.24 22.44
C PHE A 350 21.00 -19.74 22.32
N GLN A 351 19.87 -20.24 22.84
CA GLN A 351 19.53 -21.66 22.76
C GLN A 351 19.17 -22.08 21.32
N VAL A 352 18.46 -21.26 20.54
CA VAL A 352 18.15 -21.51 19.12
C VAL A 352 19.44 -21.47 18.28
N ILE A 353 20.32 -20.48 18.47
CA ILE A 353 21.63 -20.45 17.79
C ILE A 353 22.47 -21.66 18.20
N TYR A 354 22.53 -22.01 19.48
CA TYR A 354 23.31 -23.15 19.95
C TYR A 354 22.78 -24.49 19.40
N THR A 355 21.46 -24.65 19.27
CA THR A 355 20.84 -25.90 18.82
C THR A 355 20.79 -25.99 17.28
N ASP A 356 20.42 -24.92 16.57
CA ASP A 356 20.26 -24.89 15.10
C ASP A 356 21.58 -24.63 14.33
N CYS A 357 22.57 -23.97 14.93
CA CYS A 357 23.87 -23.73 14.27
C CYS A 357 24.91 -24.82 14.61
N THR A 358 24.79 -25.47 15.78
CA THR A 358 25.82 -26.40 16.28
C THR A 358 25.40 -27.88 16.32
N GLN A 359 24.11 -28.21 16.44
CA GLN A 359 23.66 -29.61 16.56
C GLN A 359 22.79 -30.13 15.42
N GLN A 360 21.90 -29.31 14.88
CA GLN A 360 21.04 -29.70 13.75
C GLN A 360 21.00 -28.53 12.77
N CYS A 361 21.61 -28.68 11.59
CA CYS A 361 21.46 -27.73 10.47
C CYS A 361 20.00 -27.71 9.98
N SER A 362 19.10 -27.20 10.80
CA SER A 362 17.66 -27.15 10.57
C SER A 362 17.39 -26.12 9.47
N ARG A 363 16.71 -26.56 8.41
CA ARG A 363 16.21 -25.68 7.36
C ARG A 363 15.18 -24.70 7.96
N PRO A 364 15.30 -23.36 7.77
CA PRO A 364 14.30 -22.41 8.24
C PRO A 364 12.90 -22.78 7.74
N MET A 365 11.91 -22.59 8.62
CA MET A 365 10.50 -22.99 8.41
C MET A 365 9.90 -22.36 7.14
N TYR A 366 10.28 -21.12 6.81
CA TYR A 366 9.82 -20.41 5.62
C TYR A 366 11.02 -19.88 4.81
N MET A 367 11.60 -20.73 3.96
CA MET A 367 12.81 -20.41 3.17
C MET A 367 12.68 -19.14 2.34
N ASP A 368 11.60 -18.99 1.57
CA ASP A 368 11.44 -17.87 0.65
C ASP A 368 11.35 -16.52 1.39
N ARG A 369 10.63 -16.48 2.52
CA ARG A 369 10.58 -15.32 3.42
C ARG A 369 11.93 -15.03 4.07
N MET A 370 12.64 -16.06 4.50
CA MET A 370 13.95 -15.91 5.11
C MET A 370 14.94 -15.26 4.15
N VAL A 371 14.95 -15.68 2.87
CA VAL A 371 15.81 -15.08 1.84
C VAL A 371 15.48 -13.59 1.66
N LEU A 372 14.19 -13.22 1.57
CA LEU A 372 13.78 -11.82 1.48
C LEU A 372 14.29 -11.00 2.66
N LEU A 373 14.06 -11.50 3.87
CA LEU A 373 14.38 -10.78 5.09
C LEU A 373 15.90 -10.64 5.26
N VAL A 374 16.68 -11.67 4.94
CA VAL A 374 18.15 -11.57 4.94
C VAL A 374 18.63 -10.53 3.93
N LEU A 375 18.14 -10.59 2.68
CA LEU A 375 18.49 -9.60 1.66
C LEU A 375 18.09 -8.18 2.08
N GLY A 376 16.87 -8.02 2.62
CA GLY A 376 16.36 -6.75 3.13
C GLY A 376 17.22 -6.20 4.27
N ASN A 377 17.66 -7.04 5.22
CA ASN A 377 18.57 -6.60 6.29
C ASN A 377 19.93 -6.19 5.74
N ILE A 378 20.52 -6.95 4.81
CA ILE A 378 21.80 -6.60 4.18
C ILE A 378 21.70 -5.22 3.51
N VAL A 379 20.63 -4.97 2.76
CA VAL A 379 20.39 -3.66 2.12
C VAL A 379 20.23 -2.55 3.16
N ASN A 380 19.41 -2.76 4.20
CA ASN A 380 19.20 -1.76 5.25
C ASN A 380 20.49 -1.46 6.04
N TRP A 381 21.28 -2.47 6.37
CA TRP A 381 22.56 -2.28 7.06
C TRP A 381 23.56 -1.55 6.18
N SER A 382 23.58 -1.85 4.88
CA SER A 382 24.40 -1.12 3.91
C SER A 382 24.02 0.37 3.84
N LEU A 383 22.71 0.66 3.84
CA LEU A 383 22.21 2.04 3.88
C LEU A 383 22.56 2.74 5.20
N ALA A 384 22.42 2.05 6.34
CA ALA A 384 22.81 2.59 7.65
C ALA A 384 24.30 2.92 7.73
N ILE A 385 25.16 2.03 7.23
CA ILE A 385 26.62 2.27 7.14
C ILE A 385 26.90 3.45 6.20
N PHE A 386 26.24 3.52 5.05
CA PHE A 386 26.37 4.65 4.14
C PHE A 386 26.00 5.98 4.81
N GLY A 387 24.88 6.04 5.54
CA GLY A 387 24.48 7.22 6.30
C GLY A 387 25.51 7.61 7.37
N LEU A 388 26.04 6.64 8.10
CA LEU A 388 27.05 6.90 9.14
C LEU A 388 28.38 7.40 8.58
N VAL A 389 28.81 6.90 7.41
CA VAL A 389 30.10 7.27 6.80
C VAL A 389 30.03 8.60 6.06
N TYR A 390 28.98 8.81 5.26
CA TYR A 390 28.87 9.99 4.39
C TYR A 390 28.10 11.14 5.03
N SER A 391 27.24 10.86 6.02
CA SER A 391 26.43 11.85 6.74
C SER A 391 25.81 12.92 5.81
N PRO A 392 24.93 12.51 4.85
CA PRO A 392 24.38 13.42 3.86
C PRO A 392 23.64 14.59 4.53
N ARG A 393 23.79 15.79 3.95
CA ARG A 393 23.19 17.03 4.49
C ARG A 393 21.67 17.00 4.43
N ASP A 394 21.10 16.50 3.33
CA ASP A 394 19.67 16.22 3.23
C ASP A 394 19.34 14.86 3.86
N PHE A 395 19.15 14.88 5.18
CA PHE A 395 18.71 13.71 5.93
C PHE A 395 17.34 13.19 5.49
N ALA A 396 16.44 14.08 5.06
CA ALA A 396 15.08 13.69 4.72
C ALA A 396 15.04 12.93 3.38
N SER A 397 15.76 13.38 2.35
CA SER A 397 15.92 12.58 1.12
C SER A 397 16.64 11.26 1.38
N TYR A 398 17.62 11.22 2.28
CA TYR A 398 18.26 9.96 2.71
C TYR A 398 17.26 8.99 3.34
N LEU A 399 16.44 9.46 4.29
CA LEU A 399 15.40 8.65 4.93
C LEU A 399 14.35 8.16 3.92
N LEU A 400 13.99 9.02 2.96
CA LEU A 400 13.06 8.66 1.89
C LEU A 400 13.64 7.54 1.01
N GLY A 401 14.94 7.62 0.71
CA GLY A 401 15.69 6.58 0.02
C GLY A 401 15.56 5.22 0.70
N ILE A 402 15.65 5.16 2.04
CA ILE A 402 15.45 3.92 2.81
C ILE A 402 14.05 3.34 2.56
N PHE A 403 13.00 4.18 2.62
CA PHE A 403 11.62 3.76 2.39
C PHE A 403 11.41 3.24 0.97
N ILE A 404 11.90 3.97 -0.03
CA ILE A 404 11.78 3.60 -1.45
C ILE A 404 12.53 2.30 -1.73
N CYS A 405 13.78 2.15 -1.25
CA CYS A 405 14.56 0.92 -1.44
C CYS A 405 13.84 -0.29 -0.85
N ASN A 406 13.29 -0.18 0.36
CA ASN A 406 12.53 -1.26 0.98
C ASN A 406 11.23 -1.57 0.23
N LEU A 407 10.51 -0.54 -0.22
CA LEU A 407 9.31 -0.71 -1.03
C LEU A 407 9.60 -1.44 -2.35
N LEU A 408 10.66 -1.05 -3.06
CA LEU A 408 11.07 -1.67 -4.32
C LEU A 408 11.55 -3.12 -4.12
N LEU A 409 12.33 -3.37 -3.08
CA LEU A 409 12.76 -4.72 -2.70
C LEU A 409 11.55 -5.61 -2.42
N TYR A 410 10.56 -5.08 -1.69
CA TYR A 410 9.36 -5.85 -1.37
C TYR A 410 8.46 -6.08 -2.59
N LEU A 411 8.25 -5.05 -3.43
CA LEU A 411 7.50 -5.18 -4.68
C LEU A 411 8.15 -6.19 -5.64
N THR A 412 9.47 -6.14 -5.76
CA THR A 412 10.23 -7.08 -6.61
C THR A 412 10.07 -8.50 -6.11
N PHE A 413 10.21 -8.72 -4.80
CA PHE A 413 9.97 -10.02 -4.19
C PHE A 413 8.55 -10.52 -4.44
N TYR A 414 7.55 -9.64 -4.27
CA TYR A 414 6.16 -9.98 -4.49
C TYR A 414 5.92 -10.48 -5.92
N ILE A 415 6.47 -9.77 -6.92
CA ILE A 415 6.38 -10.16 -8.34
C ILE A 415 7.09 -11.50 -8.57
N ILE A 416 8.30 -11.70 -8.02
CA ILE A 416 9.04 -12.96 -8.14
C ILE A 416 8.24 -14.13 -7.55
N MET A 417 7.66 -13.97 -6.37
CA MET A 417 6.87 -15.01 -5.71
C MET A 417 5.58 -15.31 -6.47
N LYS A 418 4.95 -14.29 -7.05
CA LYS A 418 3.80 -14.46 -7.95
C LYS A 418 4.17 -15.34 -9.15
N LEU A 419 5.30 -15.06 -9.81
CA LEU A 419 5.79 -15.86 -10.93
C LEU A 419 6.17 -17.29 -10.52
N ARG A 420 6.84 -17.46 -9.36
CA ARG A 420 7.20 -18.79 -8.82
C ARG A 420 5.97 -19.63 -8.45
N SER A 421 4.89 -18.98 -8.01
CA SER A 421 3.61 -19.61 -7.69
C SER A 421 2.78 -19.92 -8.95
N SER A 422 3.35 -19.72 -10.15
CA SER A 422 2.67 -19.93 -11.44
C SER A 422 1.41 -19.06 -11.62
N GLU A 423 1.34 -17.94 -10.92
CA GLU A 423 0.28 -16.93 -11.10
C GLU A 423 0.62 -16.03 -12.31
N LYS A 424 -0.41 -15.58 -13.03
CA LYS A 424 -0.22 -14.89 -14.32
C LYS A 424 -0.36 -13.39 -14.16
N ILE A 425 0.59 -12.62 -14.67
CA ILE A 425 0.44 -11.16 -14.76
C ILE A 425 -0.41 -10.83 -15.99
N GLN A 426 -1.60 -10.27 -15.77
CA GLN A 426 -2.48 -9.85 -16.87
C GLN A 426 -1.85 -8.72 -17.71
N PRO A 427 -2.28 -8.52 -18.98
CA PRO A 427 -1.72 -7.48 -19.84
C PRO A 427 -1.82 -6.06 -19.28
N LEU A 428 -2.89 -5.75 -18.52
CA LEU A 428 -3.07 -4.44 -17.91
C LEU A 428 -2.02 -4.14 -16.82
N PRO A 429 -1.86 -4.93 -15.75
CA PRO A 429 -0.80 -4.71 -14.78
C PRO A 429 0.59 -4.80 -15.41
N LEU A 430 0.80 -5.64 -16.42
CA LEU A 430 2.06 -5.69 -17.16
C LEU A 430 2.38 -4.35 -17.85
N PHE A 431 1.41 -3.78 -18.57
CA PHE A 431 1.54 -2.46 -19.16
C PHE A 431 1.80 -1.38 -18.10
N CYS A 432 1.12 -1.43 -16.96
CA CYS A 432 1.34 -0.52 -15.85
C CYS A 432 2.75 -0.66 -15.25
N ILE A 433 3.30 -1.87 -15.14
CA ILE A 433 4.66 -2.12 -14.64
C ILE A 433 5.69 -1.49 -15.60
N PHE A 434 5.58 -1.75 -16.91
CA PHE A 434 6.49 -1.15 -17.89
C PHE A 434 6.39 0.37 -17.91
N SER A 435 5.16 0.91 -17.88
CA SER A 435 4.92 2.35 -17.82
C SER A 435 5.50 2.96 -16.55
N THR A 436 5.34 2.30 -15.41
CA THR A 436 5.92 2.73 -14.12
C THR A 436 7.44 2.79 -14.20
N ALA A 437 8.09 1.73 -14.67
CA ALA A 437 9.55 1.66 -14.78
C ALA A 437 10.10 2.73 -15.73
N PHE A 438 9.47 2.91 -16.89
CA PHE A 438 9.86 3.93 -17.86
C PHE A 438 9.70 5.35 -17.30
N MET A 439 8.54 5.66 -16.69
CA MET A 439 8.28 7.00 -16.16
C MET A 439 9.16 7.32 -14.96
N TRP A 440 9.46 6.36 -14.08
CA TRP A 440 10.42 6.56 -13.00
C TRP A 440 11.84 6.76 -13.51
N ALA A 441 12.30 5.99 -14.50
CA ALA A 441 13.62 6.19 -15.10
C ALA A 441 13.75 7.58 -15.71
N ALA A 442 12.72 8.03 -16.44
CA ALA A 442 12.66 9.39 -16.98
C ALA A 442 12.61 10.46 -15.86
N ALA A 443 11.80 10.24 -14.82
CA ALA A 443 11.72 11.17 -13.68
C ALA A 443 13.09 11.29 -12.98
N LEU A 444 13.77 10.18 -12.69
CA LEU A 444 15.08 10.19 -12.03
C LEU A 444 16.14 10.94 -12.84
N TYR A 445 16.10 10.88 -14.17
CA TYR A 445 16.99 11.67 -15.01
C TYR A 445 16.86 13.18 -14.73
N PHE A 446 15.63 13.70 -14.62
CA PHE A 446 15.38 15.10 -14.31
C PHE A 446 15.60 15.43 -12.83
N PHE A 447 15.32 14.50 -11.92
CA PHE A 447 15.56 14.66 -10.48
C PHE A 447 17.02 14.98 -10.15
N PHE A 448 17.97 14.35 -10.87
CA PHE A 448 19.39 14.60 -10.67
C PHE A 448 19.89 15.91 -11.32
N GLN A 449 19.04 16.67 -12.03
CA GLN A 449 19.36 18.00 -12.53
C GLN A 449 19.10 19.04 -11.42
N THR A 450 20.11 19.32 -10.59
CA THR A 450 19.97 20.29 -9.49
C THR A 450 19.92 21.72 -10.02
N LEU A 451 18.76 22.37 -9.94
CA LEU A 451 18.53 23.76 -10.37
C LEU A 451 18.56 24.78 -9.22
N SER A 452 18.22 24.35 -8.00
CA SER A 452 18.35 25.14 -6.78
C SER A 452 18.69 24.23 -5.60
N SER A 453 19.28 24.79 -4.54
CA SER A 453 19.60 24.05 -3.32
C SER A 453 19.57 24.96 -2.10
N TRP A 454 18.74 24.62 -1.12
CA TRP A 454 18.70 25.27 0.19
C TRP A 454 19.87 24.86 1.10
N GLU A 455 20.67 23.87 0.71
CA GLU A 455 21.85 23.43 1.47
C GLU A 455 23.04 24.39 1.32
N GLU A 456 23.02 25.23 0.29
CA GLU A 456 24.05 26.17 -0.08
C GLU A 456 23.65 27.61 0.26
N THR A 457 24.58 28.54 0.12
CA THR A 457 24.24 29.97 0.22
C THR A 457 23.33 30.39 -0.93
N PRO A 458 22.47 31.42 -0.76
CA PRO A 458 21.62 31.93 -1.83
C PRO A 458 22.41 32.27 -3.12
N ALA A 459 23.61 32.83 -2.98
CA ALA A 459 24.48 33.14 -4.12
C ALA A 459 24.96 31.87 -4.87
N GLN A 460 25.37 30.83 -4.14
CA GLN A 460 25.79 29.55 -4.75
C GLN A 460 24.62 28.83 -5.41
N SER A 461 23.44 28.84 -4.79
CA SER A 461 22.23 28.28 -5.41
C SER A 461 21.89 29.02 -6.71
N ARG A 462 22.13 30.33 -6.80
CA ARG A 462 21.82 31.12 -8.00
C ARG A 462 22.69 30.80 -9.20
N GLU A 463 23.91 30.32 -8.98
CA GLU A 463 24.81 29.89 -10.06
C GLU A 463 24.28 28.66 -10.80
N LYS A 464 23.38 27.90 -10.17
CA LYS A 464 22.75 26.70 -10.75
C LYS A 464 21.49 26.98 -11.55
N ASN A 465 20.95 28.19 -11.48
CA ASN A 465 19.73 28.57 -12.20
C ASN A 465 19.88 28.32 -13.69
N ARG A 466 18.80 27.87 -14.33
CA ARG A 466 18.74 27.65 -15.80
C ARG A 466 17.44 28.18 -16.36
N ASP A 467 17.48 28.56 -17.64
CA ASP A 467 16.29 29.00 -18.37
C ASP A 467 15.23 27.88 -18.46
N CYS A 468 13.97 28.28 -18.60
CA CYS A 468 12.88 27.32 -18.82
C CYS A 468 13.07 26.53 -20.12
N ILE A 469 12.88 25.21 -20.06
CA ILE A 469 13.08 24.31 -21.19
C ILE A 469 11.77 23.96 -21.91
N LEU A 470 10.70 23.69 -21.17
CA LEU A 470 9.43 23.21 -21.73
C LEU A 470 8.43 24.35 -21.80
N LEU A 471 7.94 24.64 -23.01
CA LEU A 471 6.97 25.72 -23.31
C LEU A 471 7.43 27.12 -22.85
N LYS A 472 8.74 27.30 -22.57
CA LYS A 472 9.29 28.50 -21.91
C LYS A 472 8.59 28.82 -20.57
N PHE A 473 8.10 27.80 -19.89
CA PHE A 473 7.33 27.93 -18.65
C PHE A 473 7.77 26.94 -17.56
N PHE A 474 8.28 25.77 -17.94
CA PHE A 474 8.72 24.73 -17.01
C PHE A 474 10.21 24.45 -17.15
N ASP A 475 10.88 24.24 -16.01
CA ASP A 475 12.26 23.79 -15.93
C ASP A 475 12.39 22.26 -15.75
N ASP A 476 13.62 21.76 -15.55
CA ASP A 476 13.89 20.33 -15.35
C ASP A 476 13.13 19.76 -14.13
N HIS A 477 13.03 20.54 -13.03
CA HIS A 477 12.38 20.12 -11.80
C HIS A 477 10.85 20.05 -11.96
N ASP A 478 10.27 20.98 -12.71
CA ASP A 478 8.87 20.92 -13.10
C ASP A 478 8.53 19.70 -13.96
N ILE A 479 9.43 19.31 -14.88
CA ILE A 479 9.26 18.09 -15.67
C ILE A 479 9.36 16.85 -14.78
N TRP A 480 10.25 16.86 -13.79
CA TRP A 480 10.31 15.80 -12.79
C TRP A 480 8.96 15.61 -12.09
N HIS A 481 8.30 16.68 -11.64
CA HIS A 481 6.98 16.61 -11.01
C HIS A 481 5.92 15.95 -11.92
N PHE A 482 5.93 16.24 -13.23
CA PHE A 482 5.00 15.62 -14.17
C PHE A 482 5.23 14.12 -14.33
N LEU A 483 6.49 13.73 -14.46
CA LEU A 483 6.89 12.35 -14.68
C LEU A 483 6.69 11.53 -13.41
N SER A 484 7.06 12.07 -12.24
CA SER A 484 6.87 11.42 -10.94
C SER A 484 5.39 11.23 -10.63
N ALA A 485 4.52 12.23 -10.88
CA ALA A 485 3.08 12.10 -10.69
C ALA A 485 2.50 10.95 -11.53
N THR A 486 2.93 10.87 -12.79
CA THR A 486 2.51 9.81 -13.72
C THR A 486 3.04 8.43 -13.28
N ALA A 487 4.31 8.36 -12.85
CA ALA A 487 4.93 7.13 -12.35
C ALA A 487 4.24 6.63 -11.08
N MET A 488 3.90 7.52 -10.16
CA MET A 488 3.16 7.21 -8.93
C MET A 488 1.77 6.70 -9.22
N PHE A 489 1.05 7.34 -10.14
CA PHE A 489 -0.27 6.88 -10.58
C PHE A 489 -0.21 5.45 -11.13
N PHE A 490 0.73 5.15 -12.03
CA PHE A 490 0.90 3.78 -12.54
C PHE A 490 1.34 2.81 -11.44
N SER A 491 2.20 3.21 -10.51
CA SER A 491 2.61 2.39 -9.36
C SER A 491 1.39 1.99 -8.52
N PHE A 492 0.47 2.91 -8.28
CA PHE A 492 -0.77 2.63 -7.55
C PHE A 492 -1.71 1.72 -8.36
N LEU A 493 -1.78 1.89 -9.68
CA LEU A 493 -2.52 0.99 -10.56
C LEU A 493 -1.92 -0.43 -10.57
N VAL A 494 -0.59 -0.57 -10.50
CA VAL A 494 0.05 -1.88 -10.32
C VAL A 494 -0.48 -2.50 -9.03
N LEU A 495 -0.36 -1.82 -7.88
CA LEU A 495 -0.85 -2.34 -6.60
C LEU A 495 -2.36 -2.66 -6.58
N LEU A 496 -3.16 -1.93 -7.35
CA LEU A 496 -4.60 -2.14 -7.47
C LEU A 496 -5.00 -3.31 -8.37
N THR A 497 -4.17 -3.66 -9.36
CA THR A 497 -4.53 -4.61 -10.44
C THR A 497 -3.63 -5.83 -10.54
N LEU A 498 -2.54 -5.88 -9.78
CA LEU A 498 -1.53 -6.95 -9.86
C LEU A 498 -2.11 -8.34 -9.61
N ASP A 499 -3.14 -8.44 -8.77
CA ASP A 499 -3.80 -9.71 -8.40
C ASP A 499 -5.20 -9.89 -9.02
N ASP A 500 -5.56 -9.09 -10.03
CA ASP A 500 -6.83 -9.25 -10.76
C ASP A 500 -6.91 -10.61 -11.50
N ASP A 501 -5.80 -11.34 -11.67
CA ASP A 501 -5.77 -12.70 -12.22
C ASP A 501 -6.35 -13.76 -11.27
N LEU A 502 -6.37 -13.49 -9.97
CA LEU A 502 -6.83 -14.40 -8.94
C LEU A 502 -8.33 -14.31 -8.66
N ASP A 503 -9.06 -13.36 -9.27
CA ASP A 503 -10.47 -13.11 -9.01
C ASP A 503 -11.38 -14.35 -9.21
N THR A 504 -10.95 -15.33 -10.02
CA THR A 504 -11.67 -16.59 -10.27
C THR A 504 -11.05 -17.80 -9.58
N VAL A 505 -10.01 -17.61 -8.77
CA VAL A 505 -9.33 -18.67 -8.01
C VAL A 505 -9.89 -18.72 -6.59
N ARG A 506 -10.22 -19.91 -6.09
CA ARG A 506 -10.69 -20.05 -4.71
C ARG A 506 -9.57 -19.72 -3.70
N ARG A 507 -9.93 -19.08 -2.59
CA ARG A 507 -8.98 -18.61 -1.54
C ARG A 507 -8.11 -19.70 -0.91
N ASP A 508 -8.60 -20.94 -0.88
CA ASP A 508 -7.89 -22.13 -0.37
C ASP A 508 -6.78 -22.63 -1.31
N ARG A 509 -6.66 -22.05 -2.51
CA ARG A 509 -5.62 -22.36 -3.48
C ARG A 509 -4.63 -21.23 -3.71
N ILE A 510 -4.83 -20.09 -3.06
CA ILE A 510 -3.95 -18.92 -3.21
C ILE A 510 -2.89 -18.99 -2.11
N PRO A 511 -1.61 -19.21 -2.44
CA PRO A 511 -0.55 -19.32 -1.45
C PRO A 511 -0.23 -17.95 -0.82
N VAL A 512 0.18 -17.99 0.45
CA VAL A 512 0.70 -16.84 1.20
C VAL A 512 2.21 -16.93 1.24
N PHE A 513 2.89 -15.90 0.76
CA PHE A 513 4.35 -15.79 0.75
C PHE A 513 4.84 -14.53 1.45
#